data_AF-A0A815Q7P5-F1
#
_entry.id   AF-A0A815Q7P5-F1
#
_cell.length_a   1.000
_cell.length_b   1.000
_cell.length_c   1.000
_cell.angle_alpha   90.00
_cell.angle_beta   90.00
_cell.angle_gamma   90.00
#
_symmetry.space_group_name_H-M   'P 1'
#
loop_
_entity.id
_entity.type
_entity.pdbx_description
1 polymer ?
#
loop_
_entity_poly.entity_id
_entity_poly.type
_entity_poly.pdbx_seq_one_letter_code
_entity_poly.pdbx_strand_id
1 'polypeptide(L)'
;MNKIYFVIVFVLIVVICELVSRCQIYLPVLGGPANLLVAIFLVLFLIAELLIVFYHKSNIKKRWGIASAITFLLAFAIWILSDTGRPLCFPTSWFQGHALWHVLCALALYFLFRYHVSENNDKGSSLVTFF
;
A
#
# COMPACT_ATOMS: atom_id res chain seq x y z
N MET A 1 -2.64 1.40 -21.82
CA MET A 1 -2.71 -0.01 -21.37
C MET A 1 -3.99 -0.62 -21.93
N ASN A 2 -3.94 -1.72 -22.67
CA ASN A 2 -5.15 -2.34 -23.23
C ASN A 2 -5.92 -3.06 -22.10
N LYS A 3 -7.24 -2.82 -22.03
CA LYS A 3 -8.13 -3.29 -20.95
C LYS A 3 -8.06 -4.80 -20.76
N ILE A 4 -7.87 -5.57 -21.84
CA ILE A 4 -7.75 -7.03 -21.79
C ILE A 4 -6.48 -7.43 -21.02
N TYR A 5 -5.34 -6.79 -21.28
CA TYR A 5 -4.10 -7.07 -20.55
C TYR A 5 -4.24 -6.76 -19.06
N PHE A 6 -4.89 -5.65 -18.71
CA PHE A 6 -5.16 -5.32 -17.30
C PHE A 6 -5.96 -6.43 -16.61
N VAL A 7 -7.06 -6.89 -17.24
CA VAL A 7 -7.92 -7.94 -16.68
C VAL A 7 -7.14 -9.25 -16.53
N ILE A 8 -6.37 -9.65 -17.54
CA ILE A 8 -5.56 -10.88 -17.49
C ILE A 8 -4.55 -10.81 -16.32
N VAL A 9 -3.80 -9.72 -16.21
CA VAL A 9 -2.80 -9.55 -15.14
C VAL A 9 -3.48 -9.56 -13.77
N PHE A 10 -4.59 -8.84 -13.61
CA PHE A 10 -5.34 -8.80 -12.37
C PHE A 10 -5.82 -10.19 -11.94
N VAL A 11 -6.44 -10.94 -12.85
CA VAL A 11 -6.94 -12.29 -12.57
C VAL A 11 -5.78 -13.23 -12.22
N LEU A 12 -4.67 -13.18 -12.94
CA LEU A 12 -3.49 -13.98 -12.64
C LEU A 12 -2.95 -13.69 -11.24
N ILE A 13 -2.85 -12.41 -10.86
CA ILE A 13 -2.39 -12.03 -9.52
C ILE A 13 -3.33 -12.60 -8.45
N VAL A 14 -4.65 -12.45 -8.61
CA VAL A 14 -5.63 -12.98 -7.65
C VAL A 14 -5.51 -14.51 -7.51
N VAL A 15 -5.39 -15.22 -8.63
CA VAL A 15 -5.22 -16.68 -8.63
C VAL A 15 -3.92 -17.08 -7.92
N ILE A 16 -2.81 -16.40 -8.20
CA ILE A 16 -1.52 -16.66 -7.52
C ILE A 16 -1.64 -16.40 -6.02
N CYS A 17 -2.26 -15.29 -5.61
CA CYS A 17 -2.46 -14.97 -4.19
C CYS A 17 -3.27 -16.05 -3.48
N GLU A 18 -4.36 -16.52 -4.08
CA GLU A 18 -5.18 -17.61 -3.54
C GLU A 18 -4.41 -18.93 -3.43
N LEU A 19 -3.63 -19.28 -4.45
CA LEU A 19 -2.80 -20.49 -4.42
C LEU A 19 -1.75 -20.43 -3.32
N VAL A 20 -1.06 -19.29 -3.19
CA VAL A 20 -0.04 -19.07 -2.14
C VAL A 20 -0.69 -19.05 -0.75
N SER A 21 -1.89 -18.48 -0.61
CA SER A 21 -2.60 -18.46 0.68
C SER A 21 -3.02 -19.85 1.16
N ARG A 22 -3.12 -20.84 0.25
CA ARG A 22 -3.38 -22.25 0.60
C ARG A 22 -2.13 -22.98 1.09
N CYS A 23 -0.93 -22.49 0.78
CA CYS A 23 0.30 -23.04 1.31
C CYS A 23 0.38 -22.75 2.82
N GLN A 24 0.41 -23.79 3.66
CA GLN A 24 0.50 -23.65 5.13
C GLN A 24 1.93 -23.29 5.57
N ILE A 25 2.45 -22.16 5.08
CA ILE A 25 3.76 -21.62 5.44
C ILE A 25 3.55 -20.65 6.59
N TYR A 26 4.17 -20.92 7.73
CA TYR A 26 4.14 -20.03 8.89
C TYR A 26 5.52 -19.42 9.13
N LEU A 27 5.59 -18.09 9.13
CA LEU A 27 6.78 -17.33 9.47
C LEU A 27 6.62 -16.77 10.89
N PRO A 28 7.63 -16.91 11.77
CA PRO A 28 7.51 -16.52 13.18
C PRO A 28 7.19 -15.02 13.37
N VAL A 29 7.66 -14.16 12.47
CA VAL A 29 7.43 -12.71 12.55
C VAL A 29 6.13 -12.31 11.84
N LEU A 30 5.95 -12.75 10.59
CA LEU A 30 4.85 -12.32 9.72
C LEU A 30 3.55 -13.11 9.95
N GLY A 31 3.60 -14.30 10.53
CA GLY A 31 2.45 -15.20 10.63
C GLY A 31 2.26 -15.97 9.32
N GLY A 32 1.02 -16.05 8.83
CA GLY A 32 0.64 -16.85 7.67
C GLY A 32 1.09 -16.30 6.30
N PRO A 33 0.85 -17.07 5.22
CA PRO A 33 1.27 -16.73 3.85
C PRO A 33 0.63 -15.45 3.31
N ALA A 34 -0.58 -15.11 3.75
CA ALA A 34 -1.27 -13.88 3.35
C ALA A 34 -0.52 -12.62 3.79
N ASN A 35 0.04 -12.62 5.01
CA ASN A 35 0.82 -11.50 5.53
C ASN A 35 2.14 -11.34 4.77
N LEU A 36 2.74 -12.46 4.32
CA LEU A 36 3.90 -12.44 3.45
C LEU A 36 3.58 -11.80 2.09
N LEU A 37 2.44 -12.14 1.48
CA LEU A 37 2.01 -11.53 0.22
C LEU A 37 1.83 -10.02 0.36
N VAL A 38 1.18 -9.56 1.43
CA VAL A 38 1.02 -8.12 1.71
C VAL A 38 2.38 -7.44 1.89
N ALA A 39 3.31 -8.06 2.61
CA ALA A 39 4.67 -7.54 2.76
C ALA A 39 5.39 -7.44 1.41
N ILE A 40 5.28 -8.45 0.55
CA ILE A 40 5.88 -8.44 -0.79
C ILE A 40 5.27 -7.32 -1.64
N PHE A 41 3.94 -7.19 -1.69
CA PHE A 41 3.30 -6.12 -2.45
C PHE A 41 3.67 -4.75 -1.94
N LEU A 42 3.79 -4.58 -0.62
CA LEU A 42 4.23 -3.33 -0.02
C LEU A 42 5.67 -2.98 -0.42
N VAL A 43 6.59 -3.95 -0.35
CA VAL A 43 7.98 -3.75 -0.79
C VAL A 43 8.05 -3.42 -2.27
N LEU A 44 7.31 -4.15 -3.12
CA LEU A 44 7.24 -3.87 -4.56
C LEU A 44 6.68 -2.48 -4.85
N PHE A 45 5.64 -2.06 -4.14
CA PHE A 45 5.09 -0.71 -4.25
C PHE A 45 6.12 0.36 -3.87
N LEU A 46 6.81 0.20 -2.74
CA LEU A 46 7.85 1.14 -2.30
C LEU A 46 9.02 1.20 -3.29
N ILE A 47 9.47 0.06 -3.80
CA ILE A 47 10.53 0.01 -4.81
C ILE A 47 10.08 0.70 -6.10
N ALA A 48 8.89 0.38 -6.60
CA ALA A 48 8.35 1.00 -7.80
C ALA A 48 8.26 2.53 -7.64
N GLU A 49 7.76 3.00 -6.50
CA GLU A 49 7.66 4.43 -6.20
C GLU A 49 9.04 5.11 -6.14
N LEU A 50 10.01 4.47 -5.47
CA LEU A 50 11.38 4.96 -5.43
C LEU A 50 11.97 5.04 -6.84
N LEU A 51 11.82 3.99 -7.66
CA LEU A 51 12.29 3.99 -9.04
C LEU A 51 11.63 5.10 -9.85
N ILE A 52 10.32 5.30 -9.73
CA ILE A 52 9.61 6.41 -10.39
C ILE A 52 10.21 7.75 -9.98
N VAL A 53 10.45 7.97 -8.69
CA VAL A 53 11.07 9.22 -8.19
C VAL A 53 12.52 9.40 -8.66
N PHE A 54 13.28 8.31 -8.84
CA PHE A 54 14.66 8.36 -9.34
C PHE A 54 14.72 8.61 -10.85
N TYR A 55 13.83 8.00 -11.63
CA TYR A 55 13.82 8.11 -13.09
C TYR A 55 13.06 9.34 -13.60
N HIS A 56 11.97 9.73 -12.94
CA HIS A 56 11.17 10.91 -13.28
C HIS A 56 11.57 12.08 -12.39
N LYS A 57 12.18 13.12 -12.96
CA LYS A 57 12.35 14.43 -12.32
C LYS A 57 11.01 15.19 -12.27
N SER A 58 10.00 14.59 -11.67
CA SER A 58 8.72 15.25 -11.43
C SER A 58 8.84 16.19 -10.22
N ASN A 59 8.20 17.36 -10.27
CA ASN A 59 8.17 18.32 -9.16
C ASN A 59 7.15 17.91 -8.06
N ILE A 60 6.81 16.62 -8.02
CA ILE A 60 5.85 16.07 -7.07
C ILE A 60 6.29 16.34 -5.64
N LYS A 61 5.31 16.69 -4.78
CA LYS A 61 5.53 16.91 -3.36
C LYS A 61 5.78 15.57 -2.65
N LYS A 62 7.03 15.11 -2.66
CA LYS A 62 7.52 13.83 -2.07
C LYS A 62 7.05 13.60 -0.63
N ARG A 63 6.81 14.66 0.14
CA ARG A 63 6.26 14.58 1.51
C ARG A 63 4.97 13.75 1.60
N TRP A 64 4.11 13.82 0.58
CA TRP A 64 2.83 13.07 0.59
C TRP A 64 3.06 11.59 0.29
N GLY A 65 4.01 11.27 -0.59
CA GLY A 65 4.40 9.88 -0.86
C GLY A 65 5.06 9.23 0.35
N ILE A 66 5.96 9.96 1.03
CA ILE A 66 6.57 9.52 2.29
C ILE A 66 5.51 9.33 3.38
N ALA A 67 4.58 10.27 3.54
CA ALA A 67 3.48 10.14 4.50
C ALA A 67 2.63 8.90 4.21
N SER A 68 2.26 8.67 2.95
CA SER A 68 1.54 7.46 2.51
C SER A 68 2.29 6.19 2.89
N ALA A 69 3.58 6.11 2.54
CA ALA A 69 4.42 4.95 2.82
C ALA A 69 4.53 4.65 4.32
N ILE A 70 4.81 5.66 5.13
CA ILE A 70 4.93 5.52 6.60
C ILE A 70 3.59 5.08 7.19
N THR A 71 2.49 5.72 6.81
CA THR A 71 1.16 5.38 7.33
C THR A 71 0.76 3.96 6.97
N PHE A 72 1.08 3.50 5.75
CA PHE A 72 0.77 2.13 5.34
C PHE A 72 1.66 1.09 6.03
N LEU A 73 2.94 1.40 6.27
CA LEU A 73 3.83 0.56 7.08
C LEU A 73 3.32 0.43 8.52
N LEU A 74 2.84 1.53 9.12
CA LEU A 74 2.20 1.51 10.44
C LEU A 74 0.91 0.68 10.43
N ALA A 75 0.07 0.82 9.39
CA ALA A 75 -1.11 -0.01 9.22
C ALA A 75 -0.73 -1.50 9.21
N PHE A 76 0.27 -1.87 8.42
CA PHE A 76 0.73 -3.25 8.33
C PHE A 76 1.30 -3.78 9.66
N ALA A 77 2.04 -2.96 10.40
CA ALA A 77 2.51 -3.33 11.74
C ALA A 77 1.35 -3.57 12.72
N ILE A 78 0.32 -2.70 12.72
CA ILE A 78 -0.88 -2.88 13.54
C ILE A 78 -1.63 -4.15 13.14
N TRP A 79 -1.80 -4.42 11.84
CA TRP A 79 -2.40 -5.65 11.35
C TRP A 79 -1.68 -6.88 11.90
N ILE A 80 -0.36 -6.93 11.75
CA ILE A 80 0.46 -8.02 12.26
C ILE A 80 0.29 -8.19 13.77
N LEU A 81 0.28 -7.11 14.56
CA LEU A 81 0.13 -7.18 16.02
C LEU A 81 -1.28 -7.55 16.48
N SER A 82 -2.27 -7.39 15.61
CA SER A 82 -3.69 -7.69 15.86
C SER A 82 -4.06 -9.13 15.50
N ASP A 83 -3.13 -9.89 14.92
CA ASP A 83 -3.34 -11.29 14.57
C ASP A 83 -3.58 -12.16 15.82
N THR A 84 -4.21 -13.31 15.63
CA THR A 84 -4.67 -14.18 16.72
C THR A 84 -3.51 -14.56 17.64
N GLY A 85 -3.67 -14.34 18.94
CA GLY A 85 -2.65 -14.66 19.95
C GLY A 85 -1.56 -13.59 20.12
N ARG A 86 -1.66 -12.43 19.46
CA ARG A 86 -0.71 -11.31 19.57
C ARG A 86 -1.25 -10.15 20.41
N PRO A 87 -0.40 -9.19 20.85
CA PRO A 87 -0.73 -8.22 21.89
C PRO A 87 -1.91 -7.27 21.60
N LEU A 88 -2.28 -7.07 20.32
CA LEU A 88 -3.39 -6.18 19.93
C LEU A 88 -4.65 -6.95 19.50
N CYS A 89 -4.69 -8.27 19.71
CA CYS A 89 -5.84 -9.11 19.41
C CYS A 89 -6.89 -9.04 20.52
N PHE A 90 -7.85 -8.13 20.37
CA PHE A 90 -8.99 -7.96 21.29
C PHE A 90 -10.33 -8.14 20.54
N PRO A 91 -10.77 -9.38 20.26
CA PRO A 91 -11.90 -9.66 19.36
C PRO A 91 -13.26 -9.18 19.90
N THR A 92 -13.38 -8.92 21.20
CA THR A 92 -14.60 -8.44 21.86
C THR A 92 -14.61 -6.92 22.06
N SER A 93 -13.51 -6.22 21.77
CA SER A 93 -13.40 -4.77 21.89
C SER A 93 -14.11 -4.07 20.74
N TRP A 94 -14.64 -2.87 20.97
CA TRP A 94 -15.11 -1.98 19.90
C TRP A 94 -13.94 -1.30 19.18
N PHE A 95 -12.83 -1.07 19.90
CA PHE A 95 -11.58 -0.52 19.37
C PHE A 95 -10.58 -1.66 19.15
N GLN A 96 -10.75 -2.36 18.03
CA GLN A 96 -9.87 -3.47 17.63
C GLN A 96 -8.73 -2.94 16.78
N GLY A 97 -7.56 -3.58 16.84
CA GLY A 97 -6.48 -3.25 15.93
C GLY A 97 -6.85 -3.44 14.45
N HIS A 98 -7.83 -4.30 14.14
CA HIS A 98 -8.45 -4.39 12.80
C HIS A 98 -9.13 -3.08 12.36
N ALA A 99 -9.86 -2.41 13.25
CA ALA A 99 -10.50 -1.13 12.95
C ALA A 99 -9.44 -0.03 12.75
N LEU A 100 -8.42 -0.01 13.60
CA LEU A 100 -7.29 0.93 13.47
C LEU A 100 -6.53 0.71 12.14
N TRP A 101 -6.32 -0.54 11.74
CA TRP A 101 -5.72 -0.90 10.46
C TRP A 101 -6.51 -0.30 9.28
N HIS A 102 -7.84 -0.45 9.25
CA HIS A 102 -8.67 0.15 8.19
C HIS A 102 -8.56 1.67 8.13
N VAL A 103 -8.58 2.35 9.28
CA VAL A 103 -8.43 3.82 9.35
C VAL A 103 -7.07 4.26 8.81
N LEU A 104 -6.00 3.56 9.19
CA LEU A 104 -4.65 3.84 8.70
C LEU A 104 -4.52 3.57 7.19
N CYS A 105 -5.14 2.50 6.66
CA CYS A 105 -5.19 2.23 5.22
C CYS A 105 -5.90 3.35 4.46
N ALA A 106 -7.05 3.84 4.96
CA ALA A 106 -7.76 4.96 4.36
C ALA A 106 -6.92 6.26 4.38
N LEU A 107 -6.20 6.51 5.48
CA LEU A 107 -5.32 7.67 5.61
C LEU A 107 -4.11 7.58 4.68
N ALA A 108 -3.50 6.40 4.54
CA ALA A 108 -2.43 6.17 3.57
C ALA A 108 -2.91 6.44 2.14
N LEU A 109 -4.08 5.92 1.77
CA LEU A 109 -4.68 6.17 0.46
C LEU A 109 -4.95 7.66 0.23
N TYR A 110 -5.42 8.38 1.24
CA TYR A 110 -5.58 9.83 1.17
C TYR A 110 -4.25 10.55 0.88
N PHE A 111 -3.16 10.18 1.55
CA PHE A 111 -1.84 10.76 1.27
C PHE A 111 -1.33 10.41 -0.12
N LEU A 112 -1.56 9.18 -0.59
CA LEU A 112 -1.24 8.77 -1.96
C LEU A 112 -2.02 9.60 -3.00
N PHE A 113 -3.31 9.86 -2.75
CA PHE A 113 -4.10 10.76 -3.58
C PHE A 113 -3.51 12.18 -3.61
N ARG A 114 -3.15 12.74 -2.44
CA ARG A 114 -2.51 14.07 -2.36
C ARG A 114 -1.16 14.12 -3.10
N TYR A 115 -0.42 13.01 -3.09
CA TYR A 115 0.82 12.84 -3.83
C TYR A 115 0.57 12.95 -5.35
N HIS A 116 -0.33 12.14 -5.90
CA HIS A 116 -0.65 12.17 -7.33
C HIS A 116 -1.27 13.48 -7.80
N VAL A 117 -2.16 14.10 -7.02
CA VAL A 117 -2.73 15.41 -7.36
C VAL A 117 -1.66 16.50 -7.43
N SER A 118 -0.61 16.42 -6.59
CA SER A 118 0.48 17.39 -6.65
C SER A 118 1.26 17.33 -7.96
N GLU A 119 1.32 16.18 -8.62
CA GLU A 119 1.93 16.04 -9.95
C GLU A 119 1.19 16.85 -11.02
N ASN A 120 -0.15 16.78 -11.00
CA ASN A 120 -0.99 17.40 -12.03
C ASN A 120 -1.04 18.92 -11.91
N ASN A 121 -1.00 19.44 -10.68
CA ASN A 121 -1.01 20.89 -10.44
C ASN A 121 0.25 21.58 -11.00
N ASP A 122 1.41 20.91 -10.95
CA ASP A 122 2.65 21.48 -11.50
C ASP A 122 2.65 21.51 -13.04
N LYS A 123 2.03 20.50 -13.68
CA LYS A 123 1.82 20.49 -15.14
C LYS A 123 0.83 21.58 -15.59
N GLY A 124 -0.18 21.90 -14.77
CA GLY A 124 -1.12 23.00 -15.03
C GLY A 124 -0.51 24.38 -14.83
N SER A 125 0.32 24.58 -13.80
CA SER A 125 1.03 25.85 -13.55
C SER A 125 2.04 26.19 -14.65
N SER A 126 2.71 25.19 -15.21
CA SER A 126 3.69 25.41 -16.28
C SER A 126 3.05 25.81 -17.60
N LEU A 127 1.79 25.46 -17.87
CA LEU A 127 1.04 25.95 -19.05
C LEU A 127 0.56 27.40 -18.92
N VAL A 128 0.30 27.88 -17.69
CA VAL A 128 -0.17 29.26 -17.45
C VAL A 128 0.98 30.28 -17.43
N THR A 129 2.24 29.83 -17.28
CA THR A 129 3.40 30.73 -17.24
C THR A 129 3.95 31.04 -18.65
N PHE A 130 3.36 30.49 -19.71
CA PHE A 130 3.74 30.72 -21.11
C PHE A 130 2.72 31.56 -21.90
N PHE A 131 1.71 32.13 -21.24
CA PHE A 131 0.79 33.15 -21.78
C PHE A 131 0.86 34.42 -20.94
#